data_AF-A0AAE9MTM8-F1
#
_entry.id   AF-A0AAE9MTM8-F1
#
_cell.length_a   1.000
_cell.length_b   1.000
_cell.length_c   1.000
_cell.angle_alpha   90.00
_cell.angle_beta   90.00
_cell.angle_gamma   90.00
#
_symmetry.space_group_name_H-M   'P 1'
#
loop_
_entity.id
_entity.type
_entity.pdbx_description
1 polymer ?
#
loop_
_entity_poly.entity_id
_entity_poly.type
_entity_poly.pdbx_seq_one_letter_code
_entity_poly.pdbx_strand_id
1 'polypeptide(L)'
;MNTKRKADPRTVLGIVFIFISFGLAVNKPLPSHVLLIICNFYLWDVRAYRESVLYSGMYSIIAVSMFYIHYIPNSTIALMIVSLSYFIQKFVIAVMMIIFLKKKTSMPSIISAMQTMKFPNIIAIPLIVVFRYLPSLKEDYGCLKDSLKIRGISISGLRFLIHPIRSLELIIVPILFRSLRIAEELSTSVLLRGIENYKNRTNIYPLKFTKTDFVYGLYTAIAVGAVSYLQFSNIF
;
A
#
# COMPACT_ATOMS: atom_id res chain seq x y z
N MET A 1 -2.52 26.36 15.02
CA MET A 1 -1.93 25.08 14.56
C MET A 1 -2.18 24.96 13.05
N ASN A 2 -1.19 25.32 12.23
CA ASN A 2 -1.36 25.54 10.79
C ASN A 2 -1.47 24.18 10.06
N THR A 3 -2.68 23.63 9.98
CA THR A 3 -2.95 22.37 9.29
C THR A 3 -2.86 22.63 7.79
N LYS A 4 -1.65 22.44 7.21
CA LYS A 4 -1.49 22.29 5.76
C LYS A 4 -2.58 21.34 5.28
N ARG A 5 -3.53 21.84 4.48
CA ARG A 5 -4.67 21.10 3.90
C ARG A 5 -4.12 19.84 3.22
N LYS A 6 -4.24 18.70 3.91
CA LYS A 6 -3.98 17.38 3.35
C LYS A 6 -5.25 16.94 2.63
N ALA A 7 -5.10 16.35 1.45
CA ALA A 7 -6.20 15.76 0.70
C ALA A 7 -6.91 14.70 1.55
N ASP A 8 -8.22 14.54 1.35
CA ASP A 8 -8.99 13.54 2.07
C ASP A 8 -8.43 12.13 1.76
N PRO A 9 -8.09 11.31 2.76
CA PRO A 9 -7.52 9.98 2.52
C PRO A 9 -8.45 9.07 1.73
N ARG A 10 -9.78 9.31 1.78
CA ARG A 10 -10.76 8.58 0.98
C ARG A 10 -10.57 8.81 -0.52
N THR A 11 -10.28 10.04 -0.93
CA THR A 11 -10.05 10.36 -2.35
C THR A 11 -8.75 9.72 -2.80
N VAL A 12 -7.68 9.84 -2.03
CA VAL A 12 -6.39 9.19 -2.35
C VAL A 12 -6.52 7.67 -2.44
N LEU A 13 -7.23 7.02 -1.51
CA LEU A 13 -7.49 5.57 -1.58
C LEU A 13 -8.29 5.19 -2.82
N GLY A 14 -9.34 5.95 -3.14
CA GLY A 14 -10.15 5.74 -4.34
C GLY A 14 -9.32 5.85 -5.62
N ILE A 15 -8.46 6.87 -5.71
CA ILE A 15 -7.55 7.09 -6.85
C ILE A 15 -6.62 5.89 -7.01
N VAL A 16 -5.95 5.49 -5.94
CA VAL A 16 -5.01 4.35 -5.97
C VAL A 16 -5.71 3.08 -6.38
N PHE A 17 -6.91 2.81 -5.85
CA PHE A 17 -7.70 1.64 -6.24
C PHE A 17 -8.08 1.67 -7.72
N ILE A 18 -8.59 2.80 -8.22
CA ILE A 18 -8.96 2.99 -9.62
C ILE A 18 -7.74 2.75 -10.53
N PHE A 19 -6.59 3.36 -10.24
CA PHE A 19 -5.38 3.21 -11.06
C PHE A 19 -4.81 1.78 -11.03
N ILE A 20 -4.88 1.07 -9.89
CA ILE A 20 -4.47 -0.34 -9.81
C ILE A 20 -5.41 -1.21 -10.64
N SER A 21 -6.73 -1.05 -10.49
CA SER A 21 -7.71 -1.80 -11.28
C SER A 21 -7.56 -1.51 -12.78
N PHE A 22 -7.35 -0.25 -13.14
CA PHE A 22 -7.17 0.17 -14.53
C PHE A 22 -5.85 -0.34 -15.11
N GLY A 23 -4.76 -0.30 -14.35
CA GLY A 23 -3.47 -0.88 -14.75
C GLY A 23 -3.56 -2.37 -15.02
N LEU A 24 -4.41 -3.10 -14.29
CA LEU A 24 -4.67 -4.53 -14.56
C LEU A 24 -5.52 -4.74 -15.82
N ALA A 25 -6.47 -3.84 -16.12
CA ALA A 25 -7.39 -3.93 -17.25
C ALA A 25 -6.79 -3.52 -18.60
N VAL A 26 -5.74 -2.70 -18.60
CA VAL A 26 -5.05 -2.28 -19.83
C VAL A 26 -4.22 -3.44 -20.39
N ASN A 27 -4.50 -3.80 -21.64
CA ASN A 27 -3.81 -4.88 -22.37
C ASN A 27 -3.03 -4.40 -23.60
N LYS A 28 -3.22 -3.14 -24.03
CA LYS A 28 -2.48 -2.54 -25.14
C LYS A 28 -1.21 -1.84 -24.63
N PRO A 29 -0.12 -1.78 -25.42
CA PRO A 29 1.12 -1.11 -25.02
C PRO A 29 0.97 0.42 -24.94
N LEU A 30 0.28 1.05 -25.90
CA LEU A 30 0.11 2.51 -25.92
C LEU A 30 -0.58 3.05 -24.66
N PRO A 31 -1.76 2.53 -24.22
CA PRO A 31 -2.40 3.02 -23.01
C PRO A 31 -1.60 2.73 -21.73
N SER A 32 -0.74 1.69 -21.71
CA SER A 32 0.09 1.41 -20.54
C SER A 32 1.25 2.40 -20.39
N HIS A 33 1.83 2.86 -21.50
CA HIS A 33 2.80 3.97 -21.50
C HIS A 33 2.17 5.29 -21.05
N VAL A 34 0.96 5.60 -21.52
CA VAL A 34 0.21 6.79 -21.08
C VAL A 34 -0.10 6.71 -19.58
N LEU A 35 -0.51 5.54 -19.10
CA LEU A 35 -0.77 5.30 -17.69
C LEU A 35 0.50 5.54 -16.83
N LEU A 36 1.67 5.10 -17.29
CA LEU A 36 2.95 5.37 -16.63
C LEU A 36 3.24 6.87 -16.51
N ILE A 37 3.03 7.63 -17.59
CA ILE A 37 3.23 9.09 -17.59
C ILE A 37 2.32 9.74 -16.54
N ILE A 38 1.05 9.36 -16.52
CA ILE A 38 0.08 9.85 -15.53
C ILE A 38 0.53 9.50 -14.10
N CYS A 39 1.01 8.27 -13.87
CA CYS A 39 1.52 7.84 -12.55
C CYS A 39 2.73 8.68 -12.09
N ASN A 40 3.60 9.06 -13.02
CA ASN A 40 4.75 9.93 -12.70
C ASN A 40 4.31 11.33 -12.26
N PHE A 41 3.29 11.91 -12.90
CA PHE A 41 2.72 13.19 -12.45
C PHE A 41 2.22 13.12 -11.00
N TYR A 42 1.56 12.03 -10.60
CA TYR A 42 1.16 11.82 -9.20
C TYR A 42 2.35 11.72 -8.25
N LEU A 43 3.44 11.05 -8.63
CA LEU A 43 4.64 10.96 -7.80
C LEU A 43 5.37 12.30 -7.66
N TRP A 44 5.38 13.12 -8.71
CA TRP A 44 5.96 14.47 -8.68
C TRP A 44 5.21 15.41 -7.76
N ASP A 45 3.88 15.32 -7.70
CA ASP A 45 3.06 16.09 -6.77
C ASP A 45 3.44 15.81 -5.29
N VAL A 46 3.91 14.60 -4.98
CA VAL A 46 4.39 14.22 -3.63
C VAL A 46 5.91 14.28 -3.50
N ARG A 47 6.60 14.92 -4.45
CA ARG A 47 8.05 15.12 -4.49
C ARG A 47 8.84 13.81 -4.36
N ALA A 48 8.29 12.71 -4.89
CA ALA A 48 8.92 11.39 -4.90
C ALA A 48 9.76 11.16 -6.17
N TYR A 49 10.58 12.14 -6.57
CA TYR A 49 11.32 12.13 -7.83
C TYR A 49 12.24 10.92 -7.99
N ARG A 50 12.95 10.53 -6.92
CA ARG A 50 13.84 9.36 -6.93
C ARG A 50 13.08 8.06 -7.26
N GLU A 51 11.94 7.86 -6.60
CA GLU A 51 11.11 6.67 -6.83
C GLU A 51 10.53 6.70 -8.25
N SER A 52 10.05 7.87 -8.69
CA SER A 52 9.52 8.06 -10.05
C SER A 52 10.53 7.65 -11.12
N VAL A 53 11.78 8.15 -11.05
CA VAL A 53 12.83 7.83 -12.01
C VAL A 53 13.23 6.35 -11.94
N LEU A 54 13.31 5.77 -10.74
CA LEU A 54 13.66 4.35 -10.57
C LEU A 54 12.62 3.43 -11.22
N TYR A 55 11.34 3.61 -10.89
CA TYR A 55 10.26 2.78 -11.41
C TYR A 55 9.99 3.04 -12.90
N SER A 56 10.12 4.28 -13.38
CA SER A 56 10.05 4.57 -14.81
C SER A 56 11.19 3.90 -15.58
N GLY A 57 12.40 3.92 -15.02
CA GLY A 57 13.57 3.25 -15.60
C GLY A 57 13.39 1.73 -15.70
N MET A 58 12.93 1.11 -14.60
CA MET A 58 12.60 -0.32 -14.61
C MET A 58 11.54 -0.65 -15.66
N TYR A 59 10.47 0.16 -15.73
CA TYR A 59 9.42 -0.03 -16.73
C TYR A 59 9.96 0.11 -18.17
N SER A 60 10.78 1.13 -18.45
CA SER A 60 11.34 1.35 -19.80
C SER A 60 12.28 0.23 -20.23
N ILE A 61 13.09 -0.33 -19.31
CA ILE A 61 13.96 -1.47 -19.60
C ILE A 61 13.12 -2.67 -20.03
N ILE A 62 12.02 -2.94 -19.32
CA ILE A 62 11.11 -4.04 -19.65
C ILE A 62 10.44 -3.79 -21.01
N ALA A 63 9.97 -2.56 -21.27
CA ALA A 63 9.35 -2.21 -22.55
C ALA A 63 10.32 -2.37 -23.74
N VAL A 64 11.57 -1.95 -23.57
CA VAL A 64 12.62 -2.12 -24.59
C VAL A 64 12.93 -3.60 -24.80
N SER A 65 13.03 -4.41 -23.73
CA SER A 65 13.24 -5.86 -23.87
C SER A 65 12.10 -6.56 -24.65
N MET A 66 10.86 -6.12 -24.45
CA MET A 66 9.71 -6.64 -25.22
C MET A 66 9.81 -6.30 -26.70
N PHE A 67 10.27 -5.08 -27.04
CA PHE A 67 10.44 -4.65 -28.42
C PHE A 67 11.45 -5.53 -29.16
N TYR A 68 12.57 -5.89 -28.52
CA TYR A 68 13.56 -6.80 -29.11
C TYR A 68 13.02 -8.23 -29.30
N ILE A 69 12.21 -8.74 -28.36
CA ILE A 69 11.63 -10.08 -28.45
C ILE A 69 10.61 -10.19 -29.59
N HIS A 70 9.96 -9.09 -29.97
CA HIS A 70 9.02 -9.08 -31.10
C HIS A 70 9.66 -9.46 -32.44
N TYR A 71 10.97 -9.23 -32.61
CA TYR A 71 11.70 -9.58 -33.83
C TYR A 71 12.14 -11.05 -33.88
N ILE A 72 12.03 -11.78 -32.76
CA ILE A 72 12.37 -13.21 -32.68
C ILE A 72 11.16 -14.02 -33.15
N PRO A 73 11.33 -15.10 -33.93
CA PRO A 73 10.22 -15.96 -34.33
C PRO A 73 9.41 -16.46 -33.13
N ASN A 74 8.08 -16.51 -33.30
CA ASN A 74 7.11 -16.85 -32.27
C ASN A 74 7.33 -18.27 -31.72
N SER A 75 8.19 -18.38 -30.72
CA SER A 75 8.38 -19.57 -29.90
C SER A 75 7.51 -19.50 -28.65
N THR A 76 7.16 -20.66 -28.08
CA THR A 76 6.46 -20.75 -26.79
C THR A 76 7.20 -20.00 -25.68
N ILE A 77 8.54 -20.04 -25.70
CA ILE A 77 9.41 -19.37 -24.73
C ILE A 77 9.29 -17.84 -24.86
N ALA A 78 9.26 -17.30 -26.08
CA ALA A 78 9.08 -15.86 -26.30
C ALA A 78 7.74 -15.36 -25.74
N LEU A 79 6.65 -16.12 -25.92
CA LEU A 79 5.34 -15.79 -25.35
C LEU A 79 5.32 -15.82 -23.82
N MET A 80 6.02 -16.78 -23.19
CA MET A 80 6.15 -16.81 -21.72
C MET A 80 6.92 -15.59 -21.20
N ILE A 81 8.00 -15.19 -21.87
CA ILE A 81 8.79 -14.02 -21.46
C ILE A 81 7.97 -12.74 -21.62
N VAL A 82 7.24 -12.58 -22.73
CA VAL A 82 6.39 -11.40 -22.96
C VAL A 82 5.26 -11.32 -21.93
N SER A 83 4.56 -12.41 -21.65
CA SER A 83 3.47 -12.42 -20.65
C SER A 83 3.96 -12.10 -19.23
N LEU A 84 5.09 -12.68 -18.82
CA LEU A 84 5.72 -12.37 -17.53
C LEU A 84 6.15 -10.91 -17.45
N SER A 85 6.71 -10.37 -18.54
CA SER A 85 7.13 -8.97 -18.62
C SER A 85 5.94 -8.01 -18.48
N TYR A 86 4.79 -8.34 -19.10
CA TYR A 86 3.55 -7.55 -18.95
C TYR A 86 3.04 -7.59 -17.52
N PHE A 87 3.10 -8.75 -16.87
CA PHE A 87 2.72 -8.89 -15.47
C PHE A 87 3.59 -8.00 -14.58
N ILE A 88 4.92 -8.02 -14.77
CA ILE A 88 5.85 -7.18 -14.00
C ILE A 88 5.56 -5.69 -14.21
N GLN A 89 5.27 -5.25 -15.45
CA GLN A 89 4.90 -3.85 -15.71
C GLN A 89 3.64 -3.42 -14.95
N LYS A 90 2.62 -4.29 -14.86
CA LYS A 90 1.41 -4.04 -14.06
C LYS A 90 1.74 -3.90 -12.56
N PHE A 91 2.67 -4.71 -12.05
CA PHE A 91 3.17 -4.57 -10.69
C PHE A 91 3.91 -3.25 -10.46
N VAL A 92 4.73 -2.79 -11.41
CA VAL A 92 5.43 -1.50 -11.29
C VAL A 92 4.44 -0.35 -11.12
N ILE A 93 3.38 -0.31 -11.94
CA ILE A 93 2.33 0.71 -11.83
C ILE A 93 1.62 0.65 -10.46
N ALA A 94 1.30 -0.55 -9.99
CA ALA A 94 0.70 -0.74 -8.68
C ALA A 94 1.61 -0.24 -7.54
N VAL A 95 2.90 -0.56 -7.60
CA VAL A 95 3.89 -0.11 -6.60
C VAL A 95 4.03 1.42 -6.60
N MET A 96 4.07 2.06 -7.77
CA MET A 96 4.09 3.53 -7.86
C MET A 96 2.88 4.14 -7.15
N MET A 97 1.67 3.62 -7.39
CA MET A 97 0.46 4.12 -6.72
C MET A 97 0.45 3.86 -5.20
N ILE A 98 1.01 2.75 -4.74
CA ILE A 98 1.19 2.48 -3.31
C ILE A 98 2.17 3.49 -2.68
N ILE A 99 3.24 3.87 -3.38
CA ILE A 99 4.19 4.89 -2.90
C ILE A 99 3.52 6.26 -2.83
N PHE A 100 2.70 6.61 -3.82
CA PHE A 100 1.87 7.80 -3.79
C PHE A 100 0.96 7.81 -2.55
N LEU A 101 0.24 6.72 -2.29
CA LEU A 101 -0.61 6.55 -1.11
C LEU A 101 0.18 6.79 0.18
N LYS A 102 1.31 6.10 0.33
CA LYS A 102 2.16 6.13 1.54
C LYS A 102 2.71 7.52 1.83
N LYS A 103 3.08 8.29 0.80
CA LYS A 103 3.61 9.64 1.00
C LYS A 103 2.51 10.70 1.17
N LYS A 104 1.36 10.55 0.49
CA LYS A 104 0.25 11.52 0.57
C LYS A 104 -0.57 11.35 1.84
N THR A 105 -0.73 10.10 2.31
CA THR A 105 -1.58 9.76 3.46
C THR A 105 -0.79 9.13 4.61
N SER A 106 -1.12 9.53 5.83
CA SER A 106 -0.60 8.90 7.04
C SER A 106 -1.51 7.76 7.53
N MET A 107 -0.94 6.76 8.20
CA MET A 107 -1.70 5.61 8.71
C MET A 107 -2.95 5.98 9.54
N PRO A 108 -2.91 6.97 10.46
CA PRO A 108 -4.11 7.40 11.19
C PRO A 108 -5.21 7.98 10.30
N SER A 109 -4.83 8.55 9.15
CA SER A 109 -5.77 9.14 8.20
C SER A 109 -6.47 8.06 7.36
N ILE A 110 -5.77 7.00 6.99
CA ILE A 110 -6.34 5.80 6.35
C ILE A 110 -7.37 5.16 7.28
N ILE A 111 -7.00 4.99 8.55
CA ILE A 111 -7.85 4.51 9.64
C ILE A 111 -9.16 5.32 9.75
N SER A 112 -9.06 6.64 9.79
CA SER A 112 -10.24 7.52 9.89
C SER A 112 -11.12 7.42 8.63
N ALA A 113 -10.51 7.29 7.45
CA ALA A 113 -11.23 7.08 6.20
C ALA A 113 -12.02 5.76 6.20
N MET A 114 -11.44 4.67 6.70
CA MET A 114 -12.12 3.37 6.82
C MET A 114 -13.36 3.46 7.72
N GLN A 115 -13.25 4.09 8.89
CA GLN A 115 -14.38 4.24 9.82
C GLN A 115 -15.56 5.01 9.22
N THR A 116 -15.27 5.95 8.32
CA THR A 116 -16.31 6.79 7.74
C THR A 116 -16.84 6.30 6.39
N MET A 117 -16.17 5.36 5.73
CA MET A 117 -16.69 4.65 4.55
C MET A 117 -17.81 3.64 4.89
N LYS A 118 -18.44 3.75 6.07
CA LYS A 118 -19.42 2.80 6.62
C LYS A 118 -18.89 1.37 6.72
N PHE A 119 -17.57 1.20 6.88
CA PHE A 119 -16.99 -0.10 7.19
C PHE A 119 -17.51 -0.53 8.57
N PRO A 120 -17.90 -1.80 8.76
CA PRO A 120 -18.47 -2.25 10.03
C PRO A 120 -17.48 -1.99 11.18
N ASN A 121 -17.94 -1.24 12.18
CA ASN A 121 -17.12 -0.81 13.32
C ASN A 121 -16.49 -1.98 14.08
N ILE A 122 -17.16 -3.15 14.05
CA ILE A 122 -16.67 -4.39 14.65
C ILE A 122 -15.34 -4.86 14.05
N ILE A 123 -15.07 -4.54 12.79
CA ILE A 123 -13.82 -4.85 12.10
C ILE A 123 -12.89 -3.63 12.10
N ALA A 124 -13.44 -2.43 11.90
CA ALA A 124 -12.63 -1.22 11.80
C ALA A 124 -11.86 -0.93 13.09
N ILE A 125 -12.48 -1.05 14.27
CA ILE A 125 -11.85 -0.70 15.55
C ILE A 125 -10.64 -1.60 15.87
N PRO A 126 -10.74 -2.95 15.83
CA PRO A 126 -9.58 -3.81 16.05
C PRO A 126 -8.45 -3.57 15.05
N LEU A 127 -8.78 -3.35 13.78
CA LEU A 127 -7.79 -3.11 12.73
C LEU A 127 -6.98 -1.84 12.98
N ILE A 128 -7.60 -0.79 13.50
CA ILE A 128 -6.94 0.47 13.89
C ILE A 128 -5.95 0.25 15.02
N VAL A 129 -6.37 -0.54 16.02
CA VAL A 129 -5.53 -0.90 17.15
C VAL A 129 -4.31 -1.66 16.67
N VAL A 130 -4.49 -2.66 15.79
CA VAL A 130 -3.39 -3.40 15.18
C VAL A 130 -2.43 -2.44 14.48
N PHE A 131 -2.92 -1.56 13.60
CA PHE A 131 -2.04 -0.61 12.89
C PHE A 131 -1.31 0.37 13.81
N ARG A 132 -1.91 0.75 14.94
CA ARG A 132 -1.26 1.60 15.95
C ARG A 132 -0.23 0.83 16.77
N TYR A 133 -0.43 -0.47 16.98
CA TYR A 133 0.42 -1.34 17.78
C TYR A 133 1.55 -2.00 16.98
N LEU A 134 1.41 -2.11 15.65
CA LEU A 134 2.45 -2.67 14.78
C LEU A 134 3.81 -1.96 14.91
N PRO A 135 3.90 -0.61 15.00
CA PRO A 135 5.16 0.07 15.24
C PRO A 135 5.82 -0.33 16.56
N SER A 136 5.06 -0.36 17.67
CA SER A 136 5.60 -0.78 18.97
C SER A 136 5.98 -2.25 18.97
N LEU A 137 5.22 -3.12 18.29
CA LEU A 137 5.55 -4.53 18.15
C LEU A 137 6.90 -4.74 17.43
N LYS A 138 7.23 -3.89 16.46
CA LYS A 138 8.53 -3.92 15.78
C LYS A 138 9.67 -3.51 16.71
N GLU A 139 9.45 -2.50 17.54
CA GLU A 139 10.43 -2.08 18.56
C GLU A 139 10.64 -3.17 19.60
N ASP A 140 9.55 -3.80 20.05
CA ASP A 140 9.56 -4.92 20.99
C ASP A 140 10.32 -6.13 20.46
N TYR A 141 10.14 -6.44 19.18
CA TYR A 141 10.91 -7.46 18.50
C TYR A 141 12.42 -7.11 18.47
N GLY A 142 12.75 -5.85 18.22
CA GLY A 142 14.13 -5.35 18.28
C GLY A 142 14.74 -5.52 19.68
N CYS A 143 14.06 -5.03 20.71
CA CYS A 143 14.50 -5.17 22.10
C CYS A 143 14.63 -6.64 22.54
N LEU A 144 13.71 -7.51 22.09
CA LEU A 144 13.79 -8.95 22.35
C LEU A 144 15.02 -9.56 21.68
N LYS A 145 15.27 -9.22 20.41
CA LYS A 145 16.43 -9.69 19.66
C LYS A 145 17.74 -9.27 20.34
N ASP A 146 17.82 -8.02 20.81
CA ASP A 146 18.98 -7.51 21.53
C ASP A 146 19.16 -8.19 22.88
N SER A 147 18.07 -8.44 23.61
CA SER A 147 18.08 -9.18 24.88
C SER A 147 18.57 -10.62 24.71
N LEU A 148 18.14 -11.30 23.64
CA LEU A 148 18.61 -12.64 23.32
C LEU A 148 20.09 -12.65 22.93
N LYS A 149 20.56 -11.61 22.23
CA LYS A 149 21.98 -11.41 21.91
C LYS A 149 22.83 -11.26 23.17
N ILE A 150 22.38 -10.54 24.19
CA ILE A 150 23.06 -10.42 25.50
C ILE A 150 23.18 -11.78 26.19
N ARG A 151 22.14 -12.62 26.09
CA ARG A 151 22.14 -13.99 26.63
C ARG A 151 23.01 -14.98 25.84
N GLY A 152 23.81 -14.52 24.88
CA GLY A 152 24.64 -15.35 24.01
C GLY A 152 23.85 -16.11 22.93
N ILE A 153 22.55 -15.84 22.80
CA ILE A 153 21.69 -16.48 21.80
C ILE A 153 21.57 -15.54 20.61
N SER A 154 22.52 -15.63 19.69
CA SER A 154 22.45 -14.87 18.45
C SER A 154 21.40 -15.49 17.51
N ILE A 155 20.35 -14.72 17.23
CA ILE A 155 19.43 -14.99 16.11
C ILE A 155 20.17 -14.58 14.82
N SER A 156 21.21 -15.36 14.49
CA SER A 156 21.89 -15.27 13.20
C SER A 156 21.12 -16.13 12.18
N GLY A 157 21.12 -15.72 10.91
CA GLY A 157 20.42 -16.45 9.84
C GLY A 157 20.82 -17.92 9.76
N LEU A 158 22.09 -18.26 10.04
CA LEU A 158 22.56 -19.65 10.09
C LEU A 158 21.90 -20.47 11.22
N ARG A 159 21.77 -19.90 12.43
CA ARG A 159 21.18 -20.61 13.58
C ARG A 159 19.67 -20.80 13.41
N PHE A 160 19.01 -19.84 12.76
CA PHE A 160 17.62 -19.94 12.37
C PHE A 160 17.40 -21.06 11.33
N LEU A 161 18.31 -21.23 10.37
CA LEU A 161 18.24 -22.30 9.38
C LEU A 161 18.47 -23.70 9.99
N ILE A 162 19.40 -23.82 10.94
CA ILE A 162 19.74 -25.12 11.55
C ILE A 162 18.66 -25.57 12.56
N HIS A 163 18.08 -24.64 13.32
CA HIS A 163 17.03 -24.94 14.30
C HIS A 163 15.87 -23.92 14.22
N PRO A 164 15.02 -24.00 13.18
CA PRO A 164 13.95 -23.02 12.95
C PRO A 164 12.91 -23.04 14.06
N ILE A 165 12.49 -24.24 14.51
CA ILE A 165 11.42 -24.39 15.51
C ILE A 165 11.83 -23.77 16.86
N ARG A 166 13.04 -24.09 17.35
CA ARG A 166 13.55 -23.55 18.61
C ARG A 166 13.78 -22.04 18.56
N SER A 167 14.18 -21.52 17.40
CA SER A 167 14.36 -20.08 17.19
C SER A 167 13.03 -19.34 17.16
N LEU A 168 12.00 -19.95 16.56
CA LEU A 168 10.63 -19.40 16.55
C LEU A 168 10.02 -19.40 17.95
N GLU A 169 10.19 -20.47 18.73
CA GLU A 169 9.67 -20.54 20.10
C GLU A 169 10.20 -19.38 20.98
N LEU A 170 11.50 -19.10 20.90
CA LEU A 170 12.15 -18.01 21.65
C LEU A 170 11.65 -16.60 21.29
N ILE A 171 11.13 -16.42 20.07
CA ILE A 171 10.64 -15.14 19.57
C ILE A 171 9.12 -15.03 19.75
N ILE A 172 8.39 -16.04 19.30
CA ILE A 172 6.93 -16.04 19.22
C ILE A 172 6.32 -16.13 20.62
N VAL A 173 6.81 -16.99 21.50
CA VAL A 173 6.21 -17.18 22.83
C VAL A 173 6.20 -15.88 23.64
N PRO A 174 7.32 -15.15 23.82
CA PRO A 174 7.32 -13.89 24.57
C PRO A 174 6.47 -12.80 23.91
N ILE A 175 6.50 -12.70 22.58
CA ILE A 175 5.73 -11.71 21.83
C ILE A 175 4.22 -11.98 21.93
N LEU A 176 3.82 -13.25 21.87
CA LEU A 176 2.42 -13.65 22.05
C LEU A 176 1.92 -13.29 23.44
N PHE A 177 2.64 -13.69 24.50
CA PHE A 177 2.23 -13.37 25.88
C PHE A 177 2.14 -11.87 26.11
N ARG A 178 3.07 -11.08 25.57
CA ARG A 178 3.02 -9.62 25.66
C ARG A 178 1.82 -9.05 24.90
N SER A 179 1.56 -9.52 23.70
CA SER A 179 0.43 -9.07 22.88
C SER A 179 -0.92 -9.44 23.52
N LEU A 180 -1.03 -10.62 24.14
CA LEU A 180 -2.21 -11.05 24.90
C LEU A 180 -2.47 -10.12 26.08
N ARG A 181 -1.44 -9.82 26.89
CA ARG A 181 -1.58 -8.90 28.02
C ARG A 181 -2.05 -7.51 27.57
N ILE A 182 -1.51 -6.99 26.47
CA ILE A 182 -1.90 -5.68 25.93
C ILE A 182 -3.33 -5.71 25.38
N ALA A 183 -3.76 -6.83 24.80
CA ALA A 183 -5.14 -7.00 24.37
C ALA A 183 -6.11 -7.00 25.56
N GLU A 184 -5.77 -7.66 26.68
CA GLU A 184 -6.55 -7.65 27.92
C GLU A 184 -6.61 -6.24 28.55
N GLU A 185 -5.48 -5.55 28.66
CA GLU A 185 -5.40 -4.17 29.16
C GLU A 185 -6.21 -3.20 28.28
N LEU A 186 -6.17 -3.39 26.96
CA LEU A 186 -6.96 -2.58 26.04
C LEU A 186 -8.46 -2.90 26.17
N SER A 187 -8.83 -4.18 26.24
CA SER A 187 -10.21 -4.62 26.40
C SER A 187 -10.83 -4.03 27.67
N THR A 188 -10.13 -4.16 28.81
CA THR A 188 -10.55 -3.58 30.09
C THR A 188 -10.64 -2.05 30.01
N SER A 189 -9.65 -1.37 29.44
CA SER A 189 -9.68 0.10 29.23
C SER A 189 -10.87 0.56 28.38
N VAL A 190 -11.18 -0.20 27.34
CA VAL A 190 -12.27 0.08 26.39
C VAL A 190 -13.64 -0.16 27.04
N LEU A 191 -13.79 -1.22 27.84
CA LEU A 191 -14.98 -1.50 28.62
C LEU A 191 -15.23 -0.41 29.67
N LEU A 192 -14.19 0.01 30.41
CA LEU A 192 -14.27 1.10 31.40
C LEU A 192 -14.65 2.45 30.76
N ARG A 193 -14.30 2.68 29.50
CA ARG A 193 -14.70 3.87 28.72
C ARG A 193 -16.11 3.77 28.13
N GLY A 194 -16.83 2.68 28.40
CA GLY A 194 -18.24 2.51 28.01
C GLY A 194 -18.43 2.29 26.51
N ILE A 195 -17.58 1.49 25.86
CA ILE A 195 -17.70 1.22 24.41
C ILE A 195 -19.08 0.66 23.99
N GLU A 196 -19.76 -0.01 24.91
CA GLU A 196 -21.05 -0.68 24.70
C GLU A 196 -22.22 0.31 24.64
N ASN A 197 -22.09 1.51 25.21
CA ASN A 197 -23.25 2.36 25.53
C ASN A 197 -23.43 3.60 24.63
N TYR A 198 -22.81 3.64 23.44
CA TYR A 198 -22.89 4.79 22.54
C TYR A 198 -23.71 4.51 21.28
N LYS A 199 -24.97 4.96 21.29
CA LYS A 199 -25.92 4.89 20.15
C LYS A 199 -25.51 5.80 18.97
N ASN A 200 -24.76 6.89 19.24
CA ASN A 200 -24.26 7.83 18.22
C ASN A 200 -22.77 8.13 18.45
N ARG A 201 -21.88 7.58 17.63
CA ARG A 201 -20.43 7.86 17.70
C ARG A 201 -20.08 9.15 16.96
N THR A 202 -19.34 10.04 17.61
CA THR A 202 -18.74 11.24 16.99
C THR A 202 -17.31 10.96 16.54
N ASN A 203 -16.95 11.35 15.31
CA ASN A 203 -15.59 11.19 14.79
C ASN A 203 -14.71 12.38 15.19
N ILE A 204 -13.59 12.11 15.89
CA ILE A 204 -12.63 13.11 16.35
C ILE A 204 -11.93 13.82 15.18
N TYR A 205 -11.81 13.14 14.03
CA TYR A 205 -11.25 13.71 12.81
C TYR A 205 -12.35 13.83 11.74
N PRO A 206 -13.11 14.93 11.72
CA PRO A 206 -14.12 15.14 10.70
C PRO A 206 -13.45 15.28 9.33
N LEU A 207 -13.63 14.26 8.50
CA LEU A 207 -13.22 14.27 7.09
C LEU A 207 -14.17 15.19 6.34
N LYS A 208 -13.61 16.21 5.69
CA LYS A 208 -14.36 17.21 4.93
C LYS A 208 -13.77 17.26 3.53
N PHE A 209 -14.62 16.95 2.55
CA PHE A 209 -14.29 17.10 1.14
C PHE A 209 -13.81 18.52 0.87
N THR A 210 -12.54 18.63 0.50
CA THR A 210 -11.88 19.91 0.25
C THR A 210 -11.84 20.17 -1.25
N LYS A 211 -11.74 21.44 -1.67
CA LYS A 211 -11.62 21.81 -3.10
C LYS A 211 -10.48 21.08 -3.82
N THR A 212 -9.41 20.72 -3.09
CA THR A 212 -8.30 19.89 -3.59
C THR A 212 -8.76 18.51 -4.01
N ASP A 213 -9.69 17.89 -3.28
CA ASP A 213 -10.23 16.56 -3.59
C ASP A 213 -11.05 16.57 -4.87
N PHE A 214 -11.77 17.66 -5.13
CA PHE A 214 -12.48 17.85 -6.39
C PHE A 214 -11.52 17.95 -7.58
N VAL A 215 -10.42 18.70 -7.43
CA VAL A 215 -9.39 18.81 -8.48
C VAL A 215 -8.73 17.45 -8.76
N TYR A 216 -8.36 16.70 -7.72
CA TYR A 216 -7.83 15.35 -7.92
C TYR A 216 -8.88 14.44 -8.57
N GLY A 217 -10.13 14.46 -8.10
CA GLY A 217 -11.23 13.67 -8.70
C GLY A 217 -11.40 13.96 -10.19
N LEU A 218 -11.43 15.24 -10.58
CA LEU A 218 -11.55 15.64 -11.98
C LEU A 218 -10.34 15.22 -12.82
N TYR A 219 -9.12 15.40 -12.30
CA TYR A 219 -7.90 14.91 -12.96
C TYR A 219 -7.91 13.39 -13.15
N THR A 220 -8.41 12.63 -12.16
CA THR A 220 -8.50 11.17 -12.24
C THR A 220 -9.55 10.71 -13.26
N ALA A 221 -10.69 11.39 -13.33
CA ALA A 221 -11.75 11.09 -14.29
C ALA A 221 -11.26 11.34 -15.73
N ILE A 222 -10.55 12.44 -15.97
CA ILE A 222 -9.95 12.75 -17.28
C ILE A 222 -8.87 11.71 -17.63
N ALA A 223 -8.01 11.36 -16.68
CA ALA A 223 -6.97 10.36 -16.88
C ALA A 223 -7.56 8.99 -17.25
N VAL A 224 -8.54 8.50 -16.51
CA VAL A 224 -9.23 7.23 -16.80
C VAL A 224 -9.93 7.32 -18.14
N GLY A 225 -10.66 8.41 -18.42
CA GLY A 225 -11.34 8.62 -19.70
C GLY A 225 -10.39 8.60 -20.89
N ALA A 226 -9.23 9.25 -20.78
CA ALA A 226 -8.21 9.26 -21.82
C ALA A 226 -7.63 7.86 -22.08
N VAL A 227 -7.30 7.11 -21.02
CA VAL A 227 -6.72 5.76 -21.18
C VAL A 227 -7.78 4.76 -21.66
N SER A 228 -9.04 4.88 -21.20
CA SER A 228 -10.18 4.10 -21.72
C SER A 228 -10.42 4.39 -23.19
N TYR A 229 -10.43 5.66 -23.59
CA TYR A 229 -10.59 6.05 -24.98
C TYR A 229 -9.49 5.42 -25.85
N LEU A 230 -8.23 5.48 -25.43
CA LEU A 230 -7.11 4.85 -26.15
C LEU A 230 -7.20 3.31 -26.17
N GLN A 231 -7.79 2.70 -25.15
CA GLN A 231 -8.00 1.26 -25.11
C GLN A 231 -9.07 0.79 -26.10
N PHE A 232 -10.20 1.50 -26.17
CA PHE A 232 -11.34 1.16 -27.05
C PHE A 232 -11.25 1.76 -28.44
N SER A 233 -10.49 2.84 -28.64
CA SER A 233 -10.20 3.35 -29.96
C SER A 233 -9.37 2.32 -30.71
N ASN A 234 -9.92 1.81 -31.81
CA ASN A 234 -9.26 0.88 -32.73
C ASN A 234 -8.24 1.60 -33.62
N ILE A 235 -7.51 2.56 -33.05
CA ILE A 235 -6.41 3.23 -33.72
C ILE A 235 -5.17 2.41 -33.35
N PHE A 236 -4.87 1.44 -34.22
CA PHE A 236 -3.85 0.37 -34.14
C PHE A 236 -4.23 -0.89 -33.35
#